data_AF-A0AA90USN9-F1
#
_entry.id   AF-A0AA90USN9-F1
#
_cell.length_a   1.000
_cell.length_b   1.000
_cell.length_c   1.000
_cell.angle_alpha   90.00
_cell.angle_beta   90.00
_cell.angle_gamma   90.00
#
_symmetry.space_group_name_H-M   'P 1'
#
loop_
_entity.id
_entity.type
_entity.pdbx_description
1 polymer ?
#
loop_
_entity_poly.entity_id
_entity_poly.type
_entity_poly.pdbx_seq_one_letter_code
_entity_poly.pdbx_strand_id
1 'polypeptide(L)'
;MKRTTIHIFAALALLLGLAACTQDEAGFLPEGAEGTPIVFTATGLNPAATATAGTRAPVDGNWTGVQSVAVLMDGTVKAYDVTPSTADPTSATLTSTDPYYWTNHNNITVTAWWPYTAGETTPPAVKVKANQSAQKDFEGSDLIVADGQTVTYGSPTLRFTHRTARVTVVLTDYTEGLASVQLTGLS
;
A
#
# COMPACT_ATOMS: atom_id res chain seq x y z
N MET A 1 22.06 54.14 -52.47
CA MET A 1 21.93 52.66 -52.43
C MET A 1 21.31 52.28 -51.08
N LYS A 2 19.97 52.22 -51.02
CA LYS A 2 19.18 52.12 -49.77
C LYS A 2 18.18 50.94 -49.80
N ARG A 3 18.29 50.06 -50.81
CA ARG A 3 17.38 48.92 -51.05
C ARG A 3 17.96 47.59 -50.58
N THR A 4 19.27 47.45 -50.44
CA THR A 4 19.93 46.17 -50.11
C THR A 4 19.75 45.76 -48.64
N THR A 5 19.59 46.73 -47.72
CA THR A 5 19.46 46.45 -46.29
C THR A 5 18.08 45.86 -45.92
N ILE A 6 17.02 46.18 -46.66
CA ILE A 6 15.65 45.72 -46.32
C ILE A 6 15.44 44.25 -46.73
N HIS A 7 16.09 43.78 -47.79
CA HIS A 7 15.94 42.40 -48.26
C HIS A 7 16.69 41.36 -47.40
N ILE A 8 17.71 41.76 -46.64
CA ILE A 8 18.44 40.86 -45.73
C ILE A 8 17.62 40.58 -44.47
N PHE A 9 16.89 41.57 -43.94
CA PHE A 9 16.00 41.37 -42.79
C PHE A 9 14.77 40.51 -43.11
N ALA A 10 14.25 40.60 -44.35
CA ALA A 10 13.13 39.76 -44.80
C ALA A 10 13.52 38.29 -44.95
N ALA A 11 14.76 38.01 -45.40
CA ALA A 11 15.26 36.64 -45.52
C ALA A 11 15.56 35.99 -44.15
N LEU A 12 16.00 36.78 -43.15
CA LEU A 12 16.27 36.26 -41.81
C LEU A 12 14.98 35.98 -41.01
N ALA A 13 13.91 36.75 -41.23
CA ALA A 13 12.60 36.46 -40.65
C ALA A 13 11.94 35.20 -41.24
N LEU A 14 12.21 34.88 -42.50
CA LEU A 14 11.68 33.67 -43.14
C LEU A 14 12.43 32.40 -42.70
N LEU A 15 13.72 32.49 -42.34
CA LEU A 15 14.52 31.35 -41.85
C LEU A 15 14.20 30.96 -40.40
N LEU A 16 13.70 31.88 -39.56
CA LEU A 16 13.24 31.54 -38.20
C LEU A 16 11.79 30.99 -38.14
N GLY A 17 11.04 31.06 -39.25
CA GLY A 17 9.66 30.55 -39.33
C GLY A 17 9.53 29.05 -39.67
N LEU A 18 10.63 28.38 -40.05
CA LEU A 18 10.62 26.97 -40.47
C LEU A 18 11.18 26.00 -39.39
N ALA A 19 11.59 26.51 -38.23
CA ALA A 19 11.89 25.70 -37.05
C ALA A 19 10.71 25.58 -36.07
N ALA A 20 9.58 26.24 -36.36
CA ALA A 20 8.30 25.97 -35.70
C ALA A 20 7.55 24.86 -36.48
N CYS A 21 8.21 23.72 -36.66
CA CYS A 21 7.50 22.49 -36.98
C CYS A 21 6.62 22.15 -35.77
N THR A 22 5.35 22.54 -35.84
CA THR A 22 4.18 21.83 -35.32
C THR A 22 4.49 20.88 -34.16
N GLN A 23 4.52 21.43 -32.94
CA GLN A 23 4.19 20.68 -31.72
C GLN A 23 2.66 20.65 -31.51
N ASP A 24 1.90 20.68 -32.60
CA ASP A 24 0.45 20.57 -32.56
C ASP A 24 0.08 19.21 -33.17
N GLU A 25 -0.61 18.43 -32.35
CA GLU A 25 -1.10 17.07 -32.59
C GLU A 25 -0.09 15.92 -32.52
N ALA A 26 0.67 15.84 -31.42
CA ALA A 26 0.63 14.58 -30.66
C ALA A 26 -0.67 14.58 -29.83
N GLY A 27 -1.81 14.50 -30.54
CA GLY A 27 -3.11 14.39 -29.94
C GLY A 27 -3.19 13.11 -29.12
N PHE A 28 -3.51 13.25 -27.84
CA PHE A 28 -4.11 12.21 -27.00
C PHE A 28 -3.61 10.78 -27.25
N LEU A 29 -2.47 10.44 -26.67
CA LEU A 29 -2.41 9.17 -25.96
C LEU A 29 -2.39 9.52 -24.47
N PRO A 30 -3.54 9.61 -23.77
CA PRO A 30 -3.47 9.18 -22.40
C PRO A 30 -3.12 7.69 -22.44
N GLU A 31 -2.09 7.36 -21.67
CA GLU A 31 -1.99 6.08 -20.98
C GLU A 31 -1.56 4.86 -21.79
N GLY A 32 -0.25 4.62 -21.80
CA GLY A 32 0.24 3.24 -21.74
C GLY A 32 0.05 2.69 -20.33
N ALA A 33 -1.19 2.32 -19.94
CA ALA A 33 -1.34 1.45 -18.78
C ALA A 33 -0.61 0.14 -19.00
N GLU A 34 -0.74 -0.40 -20.21
CA GLU A 34 -0.18 -1.68 -20.57
C GLU A 34 1.34 -1.71 -20.37
N GLY A 35 1.80 -2.63 -19.53
CA GLY A 35 3.22 -2.80 -19.24
C GLY A 35 3.77 -1.88 -18.14
N THR A 36 2.94 -1.08 -17.46
CA THR A 36 3.38 -0.31 -16.29
C THR A 36 3.30 -1.18 -15.02
N PRO A 37 4.37 -1.26 -14.20
CA PRO A 37 4.34 -1.94 -12.90
C PRO A 37 3.24 -1.40 -11.98
N ILE A 38 2.50 -2.31 -11.35
CA ILE A 38 1.52 -1.94 -10.33
C ILE A 38 2.26 -1.68 -9.02
N VAL A 39 2.29 -0.42 -8.60
CA VAL A 39 2.71 0.02 -7.26
C VAL A 39 1.44 0.25 -6.45
N PHE A 40 1.31 -0.37 -5.29
CA PHE A 40 0.11 -0.20 -4.46
C PHE A 40 0.35 0.81 -3.34
N THR A 41 -0.70 1.54 -2.99
CA THR A 41 -0.79 2.24 -1.72
C THR A 41 -1.53 1.36 -0.74
N ALA A 42 -0.89 0.98 0.37
CA ALA A 42 -1.51 0.20 1.43
C ALA A 42 -1.99 1.11 2.57
N THR A 43 -3.20 0.85 3.06
CA THR A 43 -3.87 1.61 4.12
C THR A 43 -4.63 0.67 5.06
N GLY A 44 -5.34 1.21 6.05
CA GLY A 44 -6.32 0.44 6.85
C GLY A 44 -5.79 -0.11 8.16
N LEU A 45 -4.48 -0.07 8.37
CA LEU A 45 -3.86 -0.22 9.69
C LEU A 45 -4.05 1.08 10.49
N ASN A 46 -5.30 1.47 10.75
CA ASN A 46 -5.60 2.59 11.63
C ASN A 46 -5.59 2.05 13.08
N PRO A 47 -4.96 2.72 14.06
CA PRO A 47 -5.24 2.41 15.45
C PRO A 47 -6.74 2.53 15.65
N ALA A 48 -7.42 1.40 15.92
CA ALA A 48 -8.81 1.46 16.34
C ALA A 48 -8.90 2.47 17.49
N ALA A 49 -9.80 3.43 17.37
CA ALA A 49 -10.23 4.45 18.33
C ALA A 49 -9.26 4.81 19.48
N THR A 50 -8.83 6.06 19.52
CA THR A 50 -8.42 6.77 20.75
C THR A 50 -9.51 6.54 21.80
N ALA A 51 -9.33 5.55 22.67
CA ALA A 51 -10.19 5.41 23.84
C ALA A 51 -9.83 6.56 24.77
N THR A 52 -10.83 7.37 25.10
CA THR A 52 -10.75 8.43 26.10
C THR A 52 -10.22 7.83 27.41
N ALA A 53 -9.29 8.56 28.05
CA ALA A 53 -8.51 8.22 29.24
C ALA A 53 -8.99 7.01 30.09
N GLY A 54 -8.11 6.02 30.22
CA GLY A 54 -8.25 4.88 31.14
C GLY A 54 -7.92 3.51 30.53
N THR A 55 -7.77 3.41 29.22
CA THR A 55 -7.42 2.17 28.51
C THR A 55 -6.72 2.49 27.18
N ARG A 56 -5.85 1.56 26.72
CA ARG A 56 -5.19 1.44 25.40
C ARG A 56 -3.77 2.01 25.25
N ALA A 57 -2.84 1.09 25.03
CA ALA A 57 -1.90 1.23 23.92
C ALA A 57 -2.55 0.61 22.66
N PRO A 58 -2.23 1.03 21.41
CA PRO A 58 -2.81 0.52 20.17
C PRO A 58 -2.00 -0.64 19.57
N VAL A 59 -2.65 -1.55 18.83
CA VAL A 59 -1.96 -2.35 17.79
C VAL A 59 -1.34 -1.29 16.90
N ASP A 60 -0.03 -1.30 16.68
CA ASP A 60 0.76 -0.08 16.41
C ASP A 60 0.26 0.79 15.24
N GLY A 61 -0.73 0.32 14.47
CA GLY A 61 -1.59 1.20 13.65
C GLY A 61 -0.76 1.91 12.59
N ASN A 62 0.34 1.27 12.25
CA ASN A 62 1.38 1.70 11.37
C ASN A 62 2.00 0.46 10.75
N TRP A 63 2.78 0.67 9.69
CA TRP A 63 3.37 -0.38 8.89
C TRP A 63 4.76 -0.83 9.41
N THR A 64 5.13 -0.46 10.63
CA THR A 64 6.42 -0.82 11.22
C THR A 64 6.47 -2.33 11.49
N GLY A 65 7.57 -2.98 11.11
CA GLY A 65 7.74 -4.43 11.28
C GLY A 65 7.13 -5.28 10.16
N VAL A 66 6.25 -4.72 9.33
CA VAL A 66 5.74 -5.36 8.11
C VAL A 66 6.77 -5.16 7.00
N GLN A 67 7.59 -6.17 6.73
CA GLN A 67 8.66 -6.05 5.72
C GLN A 67 8.16 -6.30 4.30
N SER A 68 7.30 -7.29 4.12
CA SER A 68 6.73 -7.65 2.82
C SER A 68 5.33 -8.23 2.99
N VAL A 69 4.48 -8.05 1.98
CA VAL A 69 3.15 -8.67 1.90
C VAL A 69 3.09 -9.60 0.69
N ALA A 70 2.20 -10.59 0.74
CA ALA A 70 1.83 -11.35 -0.44
C ALA A 70 0.75 -10.59 -1.22
N VAL A 71 0.82 -10.59 -2.54
CA VAL A 71 -0.22 -10.06 -3.43
C VAL A 71 -0.64 -11.15 -4.42
N LEU A 72 -1.90 -11.56 -4.33
CA LEU A 72 -2.56 -12.53 -5.20
C LEU A 72 -3.40 -11.81 -6.24
N MET A 73 -3.05 -12.05 -7.51
CA MET A 73 -3.83 -11.68 -8.68
C MET A 73 -3.77 -12.84 -9.68
N ASP A 74 -4.91 -13.13 -10.32
CA ASP A 74 -5.01 -14.14 -11.38
C ASP A 74 -4.42 -15.52 -11.00
N GLY A 75 -4.58 -15.92 -9.74
CA GLY A 75 -4.11 -17.21 -9.22
C GLY A 75 -2.61 -17.30 -8.94
N THR A 76 -1.85 -16.23 -9.16
CA THR A 76 -0.41 -16.16 -8.86
C THR A 76 -0.18 -15.32 -7.61
N VAL A 77 0.86 -15.62 -6.84
CA VAL A 77 1.26 -14.81 -5.67
C VAL A 77 2.63 -14.20 -5.93
N LYS A 78 2.74 -12.89 -5.70
CA LYS A 78 4.00 -12.14 -5.78
C LYS A 78 4.25 -11.44 -4.45
N ALA A 79 5.51 -11.40 -4.04
CA ALA A 79 5.91 -10.67 -2.85
C ALA A 79 6.07 -9.19 -3.18
N TYR A 80 5.55 -8.34 -2.30
CA TYR A 80 5.69 -6.89 -2.38
C TYR A 80 6.34 -6.37 -1.11
N ASP A 81 7.47 -5.71 -1.26
CA ASP A 81 8.18 -5.01 -0.20
C ASP A 81 7.39 -3.79 0.25
N VAL A 82 7.37 -3.58 1.56
CA VAL A 82 6.59 -2.53 2.22
C VAL A 82 7.54 -1.41 2.60
N THR A 83 7.23 -0.21 2.13
CA THR A 83 7.91 1.03 2.54
C THR A 83 6.90 1.91 3.27
N PRO A 84 6.94 1.95 4.63
CA PRO A 84 6.08 2.84 5.40
C PRO A 84 6.24 4.31 4.98
N SER A 85 5.13 5.05 4.90
CA SER A 85 5.17 6.47 4.59
C SER A 85 5.65 7.28 5.78
N THR A 86 6.53 8.25 5.52
CA THR A 86 6.98 9.21 6.53
C THR A 86 5.99 10.36 6.73
N ALA A 87 5.11 10.60 5.76
CA ALA A 87 4.12 11.68 5.78
C ALA A 87 2.78 11.23 6.39
N ASP A 88 2.40 9.97 6.18
CA ASP A 88 1.19 9.37 6.76
C ASP A 88 1.54 8.00 7.36
N PRO A 89 1.70 7.90 8.69
CA PRO A 89 2.14 6.67 9.35
C PRO A 89 1.14 5.52 9.22
N THR A 90 -0.10 5.78 8.81
CA THR A 90 -1.13 4.75 8.59
C THR A 90 -1.09 4.13 7.20
N SER A 91 -0.14 4.59 6.36
CA SER A 91 0.02 4.16 4.97
C SER A 91 1.41 3.63 4.66
N ALA A 92 1.51 2.82 3.61
CA ALA A 92 2.76 2.36 3.05
C ALA A 92 2.68 2.27 1.52
N THR A 93 3.84 2.35 0.86
CA THR A 93 3.99 2.03 -0.55
C THR A 93 4.43 0.57 -0.69
N LEU A 94 3.76 -0.19 -1.55
CA LEU A 94 4.11 -1.57 -1.86
C LEU A 94 4.76 -1.64 -3.24
N THR A 95 5.99 -2.15 -3.30
CA THR A 95 6.74 -2.33 -4.55
C THR A 95 7.26 -3.76 -4.65
N SER A 96 7.58 -4.22 -5.86
CA SER A 96 8.15 -5.55 -6.05
C SER A 96 9.25 -5.50 -7.10
N THR A 97 10.24 -6.37 -6.96
CA THR A 97 11.26 -6.64 -7.99
C THR A 97 10.72 -7.46 -9.15
N ASP A 98 9.59 -8.14 -8.95
CA ASP A 98 8.82 -8.86 -9.97
C ASP A 98 7.34 -8.47 -9.83
N PRO A 99 6.94 -7.26 -10.23
CA PRO A 99 5.60 -6.73 -9.98
C PRO A 99 4.56 -7.36 -10.93
N TYR A 100 3.29 -7.21 -10.58
CA TYR A 100 2.22 -7.26 -11.58
C TYR A 100 2.33 -6.05 -12.49
N TYR A 101 1.83 -6.21 -13.72
CA TYR A 101 1.78 -5.14 -14.70
C TYR A 101 0.34 -4.90 -15.08
N TRP A 102 -0.03 -3.63 -15.24
CA TRP A 102 -1.30 -3.29 -15.84
C TRP A 102 -1.33 -3.83 -17.27
N THR A 103 -2.44 -4.44 -17.66
CA THR A 103 -2.67 -4.98 -19.01
C THR A 103 -3.73 -4.18 -19.77
N ASN A 104 -4.39 -3.24 -19.09
CA ASN A 104 -5.37 -2.26 -19.58
C ASN A 104 -5.82 -1.41 -18.37
N HIS A 105 -6.80 -0.54 -18.55
CA HIS A 105 -7.40 0.28 -17.48
C HIS A 105 -8.55 -0.38 -16.73
N ASN A 106 -8.85 -1.65 -16.99
CA ASN A 106 -9.94 -2.31 -16.30
C ASN A 106 -9.58 -2.50 -14.83
N ASN A 107 -10.63 -2.60 -14.02
CA ASN A 107 -10.46 -2.93 -12.62
C ASN A 107 -9.91 -4.36 -12.50
N ILE A 108 -9.01 -4.52 -11.55
CA ILE A 108 -8.44 -5.82 -11.17
C ILE A 108 -8.99 -6.23 -9.80
N THR A 109 -9.00 -7.52 -9.54
CA THR A 109 -9.31 -8.06 -8.21
C THR A 109 -8.02 -8.49 -7.54
N VAL A 110 -7.76 -7.95 -6.35
CA VAL A 110 -6.50 -8.14 -5.65
C VAL A 110 -6.78 -8.64 -4.24
N THR A 111 -6.09 -9.71 -3.86
CA THR A 111 -6.02 -10.15 -2.46
C THR A 111 -4.60 -9.96 -1.97
N ALA A 112 -4.42 -9.41 -0.77
CA ALA A 112 -3.11 -9.27 -0.17
C ALA A 112 -3.13 -9.59 1.32
N TRP A 113 -2.04 -10.15 1.85
CA TRP A 113 -1.96 -10.52 3.27
C TRP A 113 -0.55 -10.46 3.84
N TRP A 114 -0.50 -10.38 5.16
CA TRP A 114 0.69 -10.57 5.99
C TRP A 114 0.29 -11.23 7.31
N PRO A 115 1.13 -12.08 7.93
CA PRO A 115 2.45 -12.52 7.47
C PRO A 115 2.40 -13.39 6.22
N TYR A 116 3.47 -13.32 5.41
CA TYR A 116 3.62 -14.12 4.20
C TYR A 116 4.73 -15.15 4.37
N THR A 117 4.45 -16.40 4.03
CA THR A 117 5.46 -17.45 3.88
C THR A 117 5.65 -17.78 2.40
N ALA A 118 6.89 -17.80 1.93
CA ALA A 118 7.20 -18.13 0.54
C ALA A 118 6.57 -19.46 0.10
N GLY A 119 5.86 -19.44 -1.03
CA GLY A 119 5.15 -20.59 -1.58
C GLY A 119 3.68 -20.70 -1.18
N GLU A 120 3.18 -19.84 -0.27
CA GLU A 120 1.75 -19.71 -0.04
C GLU A 120 1.01 -19.24 -1.30
N THR A 121 -0.09 -19.89 -1.64
CA THR A 121 -0.93 -19.55 -2.81
C THR A 121 -2.26 -18.90 -2.42
N THR A 122 -2.58 -18.87 -1.13
CA THR A 122 -3.81 -18.31 -0.56
C THR A 122 -3.51 -17.72 0.81
N PRO A 123 -4.29 -16.74 1.29
CA PRO A 123 -4.19 -16.28 2.68
C PRO A 123 -4.30 -17.45 3.67
N PRO A 124 -3.45 -17.50 4.71
CA PRO A 124 -3.52 -18.55 5.71
C PRO A 124 -4.81 -18.41 6.54
N ALA A 125 -5.25 -19.52 7.12
CA ALA A 125 -6.30 -19.48 8.15
C ALA A 125 -5.81 -18.66 9.36
N VAL A 126 -6.75 -17.98 10.04
CA VAL A 126 -6.43 -17.24 11.27
C VAL A 126 -5.86 -18.21 12.31
N LYS A 127 -4.64 -17.93 12.76
CA LYS A 127 -3.96 -18.73 13.77
C LYS A 127 -3.23 -17.81 14.74
N VAL A 128 -3.55 -17.94 16.02
CA VAL A 128 -2.87 -17.22 17.10
C VAL A 128 -2.00 -18.21 17.87
N LYS A 129 -0.74 -17.84 18.10
CA LYS A 129 0.18 -18.63 18.92
C LYS A 129 -0.31 -18.65 20.37
N ALA A 130 -0.28 -19.82 21.00
CA ALA A 130 -0.66 -19.97 22.40
C ALA A 130 0.25 -19.15 23.34
N ASN A 131 1.53 -19.03 23.00
CA ASN A 131 2.47 -18.15 23.69
C ASN A 131 2.93 -17.05 22.72
N GLN A 132 2.69 -15.79 23.09
CA GLN A 132 3.09 -14.60 22.33
C GLN A 132 4.12 -13.74 23.08
N SER A 133 4.83 -14.32 24.06
CA SER A 133 5.83 -13.58 24.84
C SER A 133 7.03 -13.10 24.00
N ALA A 134 7.29 -13.76 22.88
CA ALA A 134 8.30 -13.35 21.92
C ALA A 134 7.68 -12.48 20.81
N GLN A 135 8.36 -11.40 20.44
CA GLN A 135 7.90 -10.47 19.37
C GLN A 135 7.53 -11.22 18.08
N LYS A 136 8.36 -12.16 17.65
CA LYS A 136 8.10 -12.99 16.46
C LYS A 136 6.79 -13.76 16.53
N ASP A 137 6.46 -14.33 17.69
CA ASP A 137 5.22 -15.12 17.86
C ASP A 137 3.99 -14.22 18.02
N PHE A 138 4.18 -13.02 18.57
CA PHE A 138 3.15 -11.98 18.60
C PHE A 138 2.83 -11.47 17.20
N GLU A 139 3.82 -10.94 16.49
CA GLU A 139 3.70 -10.42 15.11
C GLU A 139 3.24 -11.49 14.13
N GLY A 140 3.80 -12.70 14.22
CA GLY A 140 3.39 -13.83 13.36
C GLY A 140 1.96 -14.33 13.62
N SER A 141 1.30 -13.87 14.68
CA SER A 141 -0.12 -14.13 14.94
C SER A 141 -1.04 -13.03 14.42
N ASP A 142 -0.50 -11.90 13.98
CA ASP A 142 -1.27 -10.72 13.59
C ASP A 142 -1.58 -10.73 12.09
N LEU A 143 -2.47 -11.64 11.69
CA LEU A 143 -2.90 -11.75 10.30
C LEU A 143 -3.66 -10.49 9.87
N ILE A 144 -3.13 -9.75 8.90
CA ILE A 144 -3.81 -8.65 8.20
C ILE A 144 -4.12 -9.06 6.76
N VAL A 145 -5.31 -8.69 6.28
CA VAL A 145 -5.77 -9.05 4.93
C VAL A 145 -6.49 -7.89 4.26
N ALA A 146 -6.18 -7.65 2.99
CA ALA A 146 -7.01 -6.95 2.02
C ALA A 146 -7.63 -8.01 1.10
N ASP A 147 -8.88 -8.38 1.34
CA ASP A 147 -9.51 -9.57 0.72
C ASP A 147 -10.31 -9.19 -0.52
N GLY A 148 -9.96 -9.76 -1.68
CA GLY A 148 -10.73 -9.65 -2.92
C GLY A 148 -11.10 -8.22 -3.33
N GLN A 149 -10.23 -7.24 -3.09
CA GLN A 149 -10.54 -5.83 -3.34
C GLN A 149 -10.47 -5.47 -4.82
N THR A 150 -11.43 -4.68 -5.27
CA THR A 150 -11.41 -4.08 -6.61
C THR A 150 -10.45 -2.90 -6.61
N VAL A 151 -9.46 -2.93 -7.50
CA VAL A 151 -8.41 -1.91 -7.62
C VAL A 151 -8.43 -1.30 -9.03
N THR A 152 -8.28 0.02 -9.11
CA THR A 152 -8.37 0.82 -10.34
C THR A 152 -7.01 1.36 -10.76
N TYR A 153 -6.74 1.48 -12.07
CA TYR A 153 -5.46 1.95 -12.63
C TYR A 153 -4.91 3.25 -12.01
N GLY A 154 -5.73 4.31 -11.93
CA GLY A 154 -5.33 5.61 -11.38
C GLY A 154 -5.28 5.67 -9.84
N SER A 155 -5.74 4.63 -9.15
CA SER A 155 -5.73 4.58 -7.68
C SER A 155 -5.54 3.15 -7.19
N PRO A 156 -4.30 2.62 -7.25
CA PRO A 156 -3.98 1.26 -6.85
C PRO A 156 -3.94 1.10 -5.31
N THR A 157 -5.05 1.33 -4.63
CA THR A 157 -5.11 1.33 -3.16
C THR A 157 -5.64 0.00 -2.61
N LEU A 158 -4.94 -0.55 -1.62
CA LEU A 158 -5.36 -1.71 -0.83
C LEU A 158 -5.64 -1.27 0.61
N ARG A 159 -6.77 -1.71 1.17
CA ARG A 159 -7.15 -1.46 2.56
C ARG A 159 -7.09 -2.75 3.37
N PHE A 160 -6.08 -2.87 4.20
CA PHE A 160 -5.88 -4.02 5.07
C PHE A 160 -6.72 -3.94 6.34
N THR A 161 -7.05 -5.10 6.88
CA THR A 161 -7.78 -5.26 8.14
C THR A 161 -7.16 -6.37 8.97
N HIS A 162 -7.08 -6.18 10.29
CA HIS A 162 -6.68 -7.24 11.21
C HIS A 162 -7.76 -8.32 11.26
N ARG A 163 -7.32 -9.58 11.17
CA ARG A 163 -8.17 -10.77 11.31
C ARG A 163 -8.16 -11.35 12.72
N THR A 164 -7.42 -10.71 13.62
CA THR A 164 -7.33 -11.04 15.04
C THR A 164 -7.76 -9.86 15.90
N ALA A 165 -8.05 -10.15 17.17
CA ALA A 165 -8.27 -9.13 18.19
C ALA A 165 -7.08 -9.12 19.15
N ARG A 166 -6.65 -7.93 19.56
CA ARG A 166 -5.64 -7.78 20.61
C ARG A 166 -6.28 -7.44 21.95
N VAL A 167 -5.89 -8.19 22.97
CA VAL A 167 -6.23 -7.91 24.38
C VAL A 167 -4.97 -7.41 25.09
N THR A 168 -5.07 -6.30 25.81
CA THR A 168 -3.99 -5.76 26.64
C THR A 168 -4.46 -5.71 28.08
N VAL A 169 -3.73 -6.39 28.97
CA VAL A 169 -3.99 -6.40 30.41
C VAL A 169 -2.87 -5.62 31.09
N VAL A 170 -3.24 -4.57 31.83
CA VAL A 170 -2.31 -3.78 32.64
C VAL A 170 -2.57 -4.10 34.10
N LEU A 171 -1.58 -4.68 34.78
CA LEU A 171 -1.64 -4.95 36.21
C LEU A 171 -0.92 -3.81 36.95
N THR A 172 -1.53 -3.31 38.02
CA THR A 172 -0.92 -2.33 38.92
C THR A 172 -0.50 -3.01 40.22
N ASP A 173 0.41 -2.39 40.96
CA ASP A 173 0.91 -2.83 42.27
C ASP A 173 -0.05 -2.49 43.43
N TYR A 174 -1.29 -2.08 43.12
CA TYR A 174 -2.31 -1.79 44.11
C TYR A 174 -2.77 -3.08 44.80
N THR A 175 -2.52 -3.15 46.10
CA THR A 175 -2.63 -4.36 46.91
C THR A 175 -4.07 -4.75 47.27
N GLU A 176 -5.04 -3.87 47.06
CA GLU A 176 -6.45 -4.17 47.29
C GLU A 176 -7.15 -4.58 45.97
N GLY A 177 -7.38 -5.89 45.80
CA GLY A 177 -8.49 -6.37 44.98
C GLY A 177 -8.24 -6.72 43.50
N LEU A 178 -7.10 -7.30 43.11
CA LEU A 178 -7.00 -7.97 41.81
C LEU A 178 -7.72 -9.34 41.84
N ALA A 179 -9.02 -9.33 41.57
CA ALA A 179 -9.79 -10.52 41.24
C ALA A 179 -9.52 -10.86 39.77
N SER A 180 -8.72 -11.89 39.51
CA SER A 180 -8.56 -12.64 38.23
C SER A 180 -9.17 -12.04 36.94
N VAL A 181 -8.36 -11.92 35.88
CA VAL A 181 -8.89 -11.69 34.53
C VAL A 181 -9.54 -12.97 34.01
N GLN A 182 -10.85 -12.97 33.78
CA GLN A 182 -11.58 -14.06 33.15
C GLN A 182 -12.09 -13.65 31.76
N LEU A 183 -11.63 -14.35 30.73
CA LEU A 183 -12.20 -14.27 29.38
C LEU A 183 -13.20 -15.41 29.22
N THR A 184 -14.43 -15.11 28.80
CA THR A 184 -15.49 -16.11 28.58
C THR A 184 -15.90 -16.12 27.11
N GLY A 185 -16.48 -17.23 26.63
CA GLY A 185 -16.95 -17.35 25.26
C GLY A 185 -15.85 -17.43 24.19
N LEU A 186 -14.64 -17.88 24.55
CA LEU A 186 -13.59 -18.20 23.60
C LEU A 186 -13.96 -19.52 22.90
N SER A 187 -14.17 -19.47 21.60
CA SER A 187 -14.47 -20.63 20.72
C SER A 187 -13.22 -21.09 19.97
#